data_AF-A0A9D4QRP9-F1
#
_entry.id   AF-A0A9D4QRP9-F1
#
_cell.length_a   1.000
_cell.length_b   1.000
_cell.length_c   1.000
_cell.angle_alpha   90.00
_cell.angle_beta   90.00
_cell.angle_gamma   90.00
#
_symmetry.space_group_name_H-M   'P 1'
#
loop_
_entity.id
_entity.type
_entity.pdbx_description
1 polymer ?
#
loop_
_entity_poly.entity_id
_entity_poly.type
_entity_poly.pdbx_seq_one_letter_code
_entity_poly.pdbx_strand_id
1 'polypeptide(L)'
;MLKPRFCKTFEDYAKNVFLLYIDNQLKTCSTGDVVWEEYRQDRLKASTRGKRGKGMRRRVQADSAIPGNWESFLRIDDNKTDIFTYLAEQ
;
A
#
# COMPACT_ATOMS: atom_id res chain seq x y z
N MET A 1 -2.88 -6.26 -1.76
CA MET A 1 -2.49 -5.03 -2.49
C MET A 1 -1.78 -5.43 -3.78
N LEU A 2 -2.03 -4.72 -4.88
CA LEU A 2 -1.44 -5.03 -6.19
C LEU A 2 0.09 -4.99 -6.12
N LYS A 3 0.76 -5.97 -6.74
CA LYS A 3 2.23 -6.01 -6.75
C LYS A 3 2.77 -4.98 -7.75
N PRO A 4 3.78 -4.18 -7.39
CA PRO A 4 4.32 -3.11 -8.23
C PRO A 4 5.07 -3.57 -9.49
N ARG A 5 5.30 -4.88 -9.67
CA ARG A 5 5.97 -5.48 -10.84
C ARG A 5 7.28 -4.77 -11.18
N PHE A 6 7.31 -3.98 -12.27
CA PHE A 6 8.50 -3.31 -12.82
C PHE A 6 8.60 -1.83 -12.45
N CYS A 7 7.69 -1.33 -11.61
CA CYS A 7 7.67 0.08 -11.24
C CYS A 7 8.92 0.44 -10.42
N LYS A 8 9.52 1.58 -10.75
CA LYS A 8 10.73 2.06 -10.06
C LYS A 8 10.40 2.93 -8.86
N THR A 9 9.36 3.75 -8.97
CA THR A 9 8.95 4.72 -7.95
C THR A 9 7.49 4.54 -7.54
N PHE A 10 7.08 5.11 -6.41
CA PHE A 10 5.68 5.05 -6.00
C PHE A 10 4.73 5.80 -6.94
N GLU A 11 5.21 6.84 -7.62
CA GLU A 11 4.45 7.52 -8.69
C GLU A 11 4.17 6.59 -9.87
N ASP A 12 5.21 5.88 -10.33
CA ASP A 12 5.11 4.88 -11.40
C ASP A 12 4.11 3.78 -11.00
N TYR A 13 4.16 3.31 -9.76
CA TYR A 13 3.18 2.36 -9.22
C TYR A 13 1.75 2.90 -9.21
N ALA A 14 1.55 4.12 -8.73
CA ALA A 14 0.23 4.73 -8.67
C ALA A 14 -0.39 4.80 -10.07
N LYS A 15 0.34 5.36 -11.04
CA LYS A 15 -0.16 5.58 -12.41
C LYS A 15 -0.32 4.28 -13.20
N ASN A 16 0.70 3.43 -13.20
CA ASN A 16 0.78 2.30 -14.14
C ASN A 16 0.20 1.00 -13.59
N VAL A 17 -0.07 0.91 -12.28
CA VAL A 17 -0.62 -0.31 -11.67
C VAL A 17 -1.91 -0.01 -10.92
N PHE A 18 -1.88 0.92 -9.97
CA PHE A 18 -3.01 1.12 -9.07
C PHE A 18 -4.19 1.83 -9.74
N LEU A 19 -4.01 3.06 -10.23
CA LEU A 19 -5.05 3.84 -10.89
C LEU A 19 -5.57 3.11 -12.14
N LEU A 20 -4.67 2.55 -12.96
CA LEU A 20 -5.06 1.75 -14.12
C LEU A 20 -5.95 0.55 -13.75
N TYR A 21 -5.71 -0.08 -12.60
CA TYR A 21 -6.58 -1.15 -12.12
C TYR A 21 -7.95 -0.61 -11.70
N ILE A 22 -7.99 0.48 -10.93
CA ILE A 22 -9.24 1.11 -10.49
C ILE A 22 -10.08 1.56 -11.68
N ASP A 23 -9.49 2.26 -12.65
CA ASP A 23 -10.19 2.69 -13.88
C ASP A 23 -10.80 1.52 -14.63
N ASN A 24 -10.11 0.38 -14.68
CA ASN A 24 -10.65 -0.81 -15.31
C ASN A 24 -11.81 -1.43 -14.51
N GLN A 25 -11.82 -1.34 -13.17
CA GLN A 25 -12.98 -1.75 -12.36
C GLN A 25 -14.15 -0.76 -12.52
N LEU A 26 -13.88 0.54 -12.63
CA LEU A 26 -14.91 1.57 -12.82
C LEU A 26 -15.57 1.52 -14.21
N LYS A 27 -15.02 0.76 -15.17
CA LYS A 27 -15.74 0.49 -16.43
C LYS A 27 -16.98 -0.37 -16.22
N THR A 28 -17.05 -1.14 -15.15
CA THR A 28 -18.17 -2.07 -14.86
C THR A 28 -19.09 -1.58 -13.74
N CYS A 29 -18.78 -0.46 -13.08
CA CYS A 29 -19.60 0.14 -12.03
C CYS A 29 -19.59 1.68 -12.11
N SER A 30 -20.69 2.33 -11.69
CA SER A 30 -20.78 3.80 -11.70
C SER A 30 -19.99 4.46 -10.58
N THR A 31 -19.77 3.75 -9.48
CA THR A 31 -19.03 4.19 -8.28
C THR A 31 -18.35 2.99 -7.64
N GLY A 32 -17.25 3.22 -6.91
CA GLY A 32 -16.54 2.16 -6.19
C GLY A 32 -15.80 2.73 -4.99
N ASP A 33 -15.97 2.08 -3.84
CA ASP A 33 -15.25 2.42 -2.62
C ASP A 33 -14.00 1.55 -2.48
N VAL A 34 -12.86 2.19 -2.21
CA VAL A 34 -11.60 1.47 -1.92
C VAL A 34 -11.41 1.40 -0.41
N VAL A 35 -11.56 0.20 0.14
CA VAL A 35 -11.39 -0.05 1.58
C VAL A 35 -10.03 -0.69 1.85
N TRP A 36 -9.25 -0.05 2.70
CA TRP A 36 -7.95 -0.55 3.16
C TRP A 36 -8.10 -1.28 4.50
N GLU A 37 -7.40 -2.40 4.67
CA GLU A 37 -7.32 -3.06 5.97
C GLU A 37 -6.34 -2.30 6.87
N GLU A 38 -6.89 -1.49 7.79
CA GLU A 38 -6.12 -0.84 8.86
C GLU A 38 -6.01 -1.78 10.08
N TYR A 39 -4.79 -1.96 10.56
CA TYR A 39 -4.51 -2.77 11.75
C TYR A 39 -4.55 -1.88 13.00
N ARG A 40 -5.70 -1.82 13.67
CA ARG A 40 -5.82 -1.15 14.97
C ARG A 40 -5.10 -1.93 16.07
N GLN A 41 -4.32 -1.21 16.89
CA GLN A 41 -3.48 -1.78 17.95
C GLN A 41 -4.26 -2.59 18.99
N ASP A 42 -5.54 -2.30 19.19
CA ASP A 42 -6.38 -2.93 20.22
C ASP A 42 -6.93 -4.32 19.84
N ARG A 43 -6.59 -4.84 18.65
CA ARG A 43 -7.03 -6.17 18.23
C ARG A 43 -6.00 -7.24 18.62
N LEU A 44 -6.49 -8.42 19.02
CA LEU A 44 -5.70 -9.64 19.29
C LEU A 44 -4.63 -9.97 18.21
N LYS A 45 -4.85 -9.53 16.97
CA LYS A 45 -3.90 -9.71 15.86
C LYS A 45 -2.67 -8.79 15.94
N ALA A 46 -2.76 -7.63 16.57
CA ALA A 46 -1.66 -6.68 16.71
C ALA A 46 -0.58 -7.19 17.68
N SER A 47 -0.98 -7.72 18.84
CA SER A 47 -0.06 -8.26 19.86
C SER A 47 0.81 -9.41 19.33
N THR A 48 0.25 -10.26 18.46
CA THR A 48 0.97 -11.39 17.86
C THR A 48 1.99 -10.93 16.79
N ARG A 49 1.74 -9.80 16.13
CA ARG A 49 2.64 -9.26 15.09
C ARG A 49 3.79 -8.41 15.63
N GLY A 50 3.60 -7.68 16.74
CA GLY A 50 4.68 -6.94 17.40
C GLY A 50 5.88 -7.83 17.78
N LYS A 51 5.66 -9.15 17.93
CA LYS A 51 6.70 -10.14 18.24
C LYS A 51 7.51 -10.62 17.01
N ARG A 52 7.09 -10.32 15.77
CA ARG A 52 7.68 -10.86 14.53
C ARG A 52 8.79 -10.00 13.89
N GLY A 53 9.27 -8.98 14.61
CA GLY A 53 10.46 -8.20 14.24
C GLY A 53 10.14 -6.80 13.71
N LYS A 54 11.07 -5.86 13.95
CA LYS A 54 11.03 -4.49 13.44
C LYS A 54 11.54 -4.48 12.00
N GLY A 55 10.64 -4.50 11.03
CA GLY A 55 11.02 -4.13 9.66
C GLY A 55 11.48 -2.67 9.59
N MET A 56 12.06 -2.26 8.46
CA MET A 56 12.49 -0.88 8.25
C MET A 56 11.33 -0.02 7.73
N ARG A 57 10.95 1.02 8.49
CA ARG A 57 10.03 2.05 8.03
C ARG A 57 10.63 2.76 6.81
N ARG A 58 9.84 2.96 5.76
CA ARG A 58 10.22 3.71 4.57
C ARG A 58 9.14 4.74 4.29
N ARG A 59 9.56 6.00 4.18
CA ARG A 59 8.66 7.09 3.78
C ARG A 59 8.20 6.85 2.33
N VAL A 60 6.92 7.03 2.08
CA VAL A 60 6.33 6.96 0.73
C VAL A 60 6.27 8.37 0.16
N GLN A 61 6.98 8.60 -0.95
CA GLN A 61 6.94 9.83 -1.74
C GLN A 61 6.96 9.45 -3.23
N ALA A 62 6.49 10.35 -4.09
CA ALA A 62 6.35 10.09 -5.53
C ALA A 62 7.64 9.54 -6.19
N ASP A 63 8.78 10.15 -5.87
CA ASP A 63 10.12 9.84 -6.39
C ASP A 63 10.83 8.71 -5.64
N SER A 64 10.31 8.31 -4.48
CA SER A 64 10.92 7.28 -3.64
C SER A 64 10.87 5.91 -4.32
N ALA A 65 11.99 5.19 -4.26
CA ALA A 65 12.11 3.89 -4.89
C ALA A 65 11.23 2.83 -4.22
N ILE A 66 10.59 2.01 -5.04
CA ILE A 66 9.77 0.89 -4.56
C ILE A 66 10.65 -0.13 -3.84
N PRO A 67 10.23 -0.64 -2.67
CA PRO A 67 10.96 -1.68 -1.97
C PRO A 67 10.94 -3.00 -2.75
N GLY A 68 12.11 -3.61 -2.93
CA GLY A 68 12.22 -4.89 -3.64
C GLY A 68 11.40 -6.03 -3.01
N ASN A 69 11.25 -6.04 -1.68
CA ASN A 69 10.34 -6.97 -0.99
C ASN A 69 9.04 -6.27 -0.57
N TRP A 70 8.08 -6.27 -1.49
CA TRP A 70 6.76 -5.66 -1.30
C TRP A 70 5.99 -6.23 -0.11
N GLU A 71 6.06 -7.55 0.10
CA GLU A 71 5.35 -8.20 1.19
C GLU A 71 5.92 -7.83 2.56
N SER A 72 7.24 -7.68 2.65
CA SER A 72 7.91 -7.18 3.85
C SER A 72 7.56 -5.71 4.13
N PHE A 73 7.52 -4.88 3.08
CA PHE A 73 7.11 -3.47 3.21
C PHE A 73 5.69 -3.35 3.78
N LEU A 74 4.73 -4.11 3.24
CA LEU A 74 3.33 -4.12 3.69
C LEU A 74 3.11 -4.82 5.04
N ARG A 75 4.13 -5.46 5.63
CA ARG A 75 4.02 -6.00 6.98
C ARG A 75 4.14 -4.91 8.05
N ILE A 76 4.68 -3.75 7.70
CA ILE A 76 4.85 -2.62 8.61
C ILE A 76 3.61 -1.73 8.49
N ASP A 77 2.95 -1.48 9.61
CA ASP A 77 1.70 -0.72 9.62
C ASP A 77 1.93 0.75 9.22
N ASP A 78 3.01 1.38 9.69
CA ASP A 78 3.37 2.75 9.27
C ASP A 78 3.53 2.87 7.75
N ASN A 79 4.19 1.89 7.13
CA ASN A 79 4.39 1.88 5.67
C ASN A 79 3.07 1.71 4.91
N LYS A 80 2.16 0.90 5.46
CA LYS A 80 0.80 0.73 4.93
C LYS A 80 0.01 2.03 5.01
N THR A 81 0.03 2.67 6.17
CA THR A 81 -0.64 3.96 6.36
C THR A 81 -0.09 5.01 5.41
N ASP A 82 1.24 5.11 5.29
CA ASP A 82 1.89 6.05 4.38
C ASP A 82 1.49 5.79 2.91
N ILE A 83 1.49 4.53 2.45
CA ILE A 83 1.10 4.24 1.06
C ILE A 83 -0.39 4.42 0.80
N PHE A 84 -1.27 4.06 1.75
CA PHE A 84 -2.70 4.26 1.57
C PHE A 84 -3.06 5.74 1.52
N THR A 85 -2.42 6.55 2.37
CA THR A 85 -2.57 8.01 2.35
C THR A 85 -2.08 8.56 1.01
N TYR A 86 -0.88 8.17 0.57
CA TYR A 86 -0.34 8.59 -0.72
C TYR A 86 -1.28 8.26 -1.89
N LEU A 87 -1.83 7.05 -1.94
CA LEU A 87 -2.74 6.61 -3.01
C LEU A 87 -4.11 7.28 -2.98
N ALA A 88 -4.59 7.67 -1.79
CA ALA A 88 -5.86 8.40 -1.66
C ALA A 88 -5.75 9.86 -2.16
N GLU A 89 -4.54 10.39 -2.23
CA GLU A 89 -4.23 11.74 -2.73
C GLU A 89 -3.87 11.79 -4.22
N GLN A 90 -3.86 10.65 -4.93
CA GLN A 90 -3.54 10.57 -6.37
C GLN A 90 -4.72 10.91 -7.28
#